data_AF-A0A151RZL1-F1
#
_entry.id   AF-A0A151RZL1-F1
#
_cell.length_a   1.000
_cell.length_b   1.000
_cell.length_c   1.000
_cell.angle_alpha   90.00
_cell.angle_beta   90.00
_cell.angle_gamma   90.00
#
_symmetry.space_group_name_H-M   'P 1'
#
loop_
_entity.id
_entity.type
_entity.pdbx_description
1 polymer ?
#
loop_
_entity_poly.entity_id
_entity_poly.type
_entity_poly.pdbx_seq_one_letter_code
_entity_poly.pdbx_strand_id
1 'polypeptide(L)'
;ALVKVLPRKHFDHSSLILYCGKPPHIKEGKPFRFEVAWCTHGDHHHLVNRAWNYKGNVIQSLELVKNTSLVFNKESFGSIRRNKQHIEAQLKGIEKVLEFVYSSHHTRFYQELLHEYDYSILFFHTQAIINWKKNKIQGLFLPSGTWCEDEKEL
;
A
#
# COMPACT_ATOMS: atom_id res chain seq x y z
N ALA A 1 -24.53 15.16 -15.65
CA ALA A 1 -23.37 14.42 -15.14
C ALA A 1 -22.10 15.01 -15.75
N LEU A 2 -20.97 15.00 -15.03
CA LEU A 2 -19.68 15.51 -15.50
C LEU A 2 -18.70 14.34 -15.67
N VAL A 3 -18.04 14.23 -16.81
CA VAL A 3 -17.00 13.21 -17.05
C VAL A 3 -15.63 13.87 -17.04
N LYS A 4 -14.70 13.34 -16.25
CA LYS A 4 -13.29 13.76 -16.23
C LYS A 4 -12.40 12.62 -16.72
N VAL A 5 -11.65 12.88 -17.78
CA VAL A 5 -10.63 11.96 -18.29
C VAL A 5 -9.35 12.11 -17.44
N LEU A 6 -8.86 11.01 -16.87
CA LEU A 6 -7.61 11.03 -16.11
C LEU A 6 -6.39 10.86 -17.04
N PRO A 7 -5.25 11.52 -16.71
CA PRO A 7 -4.00 11.31 -17.43
C PRO A 7 -3.55 9.85 -17.33
N ARG A 8 -3.08 9.30 -18.45
CA ARG A 8 -2.43 7.98 -18.47
C ARG A 8 -1.10 8.08 -17.73
N LYS A 9 -1.09 7.65 -16.47
CA LYS A 9 0.15 7.57 -15.68
C LYS A 9 0.70 6.14 -15.63
N HIS A 10 -0.16 5.14 -15.52
CA HIS A 10 0.25 3.74 -15.30
C HIS A 10 -0.64 2.70 -15.99
N PHE A 11 -1.66 3.12 -16.74
CA PHE A 11 -2.55 2.25 -17.51
C PHE A 11 -2.44 2.60 -19.00
N ASP A 12 -2.56 1.58 -19.84
CA ASP A 12 -2.62 1.68 -21.30
C ASP A 12 -3.87 2.42 -21.81
N HIS A 13 -4.88 2.57 -20.95
CA HIS A 13 -6.08 3.38 -21.21
C HIS A 13 -6.22 4.56 -20.25
N SER A 14 -6.87 5.64 -20.71
CA SER A 14 -7.20 6.80 -19.87
C SER A 14 -8.46 6.48 -19.06
N SER A 15 -8.34 6.30 -17.75
CA SER A 15 -9.50 6.07 -16.89
C SER A 15 -10.46 7.28 -16.92
N LEU A 16 -11.76 7.02 -16.94
CA LEU A 16 -12.81 8.05 -16.88
C LEU A 16 -13.41 8.08 -15.47
N ILE A 17 -13.57 9.29 -14.91
CA ILE A 17 -14.37 9.51 -13.69
C ILE A 17 -15.69 10.17 -14.09
N LEU A 18 -16.81 9.52 -13.76
CA LEU A 18 -18.15 10.09 -13.92
C LEU A 18 -18.65 10.64 -12.58
N TYR A 19 -18.98 11.93 -12.54
CA TYR A 19 -19.63 12.57 -11.41
C TYR A 19 -21.13 12.68 -11.68
N CYS A 20 -21.92 11.91 -10.93
CA CYS A 20 -23.37 11.99 -10.88
C CYS A 20 -23.81 13.02 -9.83
N GLY A 21 -23.52 14.30 -10.06
CA GLY A 21 -23.84 15.40 -9.15
C GLY A 21 -22.85 16.57 -9.26
N LYS A 22 -22.96 17.56 -8.37
CA LYS A 22 -21.87 18.54 -8.21
C LYS A 22 -20.62 17.78 -7.75
N PRO A 23 -19.46 17.93 -8.41
CA PRO A 23 -18.25 17.28 -7.95
C PRO A 23 -18.03 17.69 -6.49
N PRO A 24 -17.77 16.73 -5.58
CA PRO A 24 -17.57 17.07 -4.18
C PRO A 24 -16.45 18.11 -4.12
N HIS A 25 -16.65 19.18 -3.36
CA HIS A 25 -15.55 20.02 -2.93
C HIS A 25 -14.65 19.10 -2.10
N ILE A 26 -13.61 18.53 -2.71
CA ILE A 26 -12.63 17.69 -2.01
C ILE A 26 -11.75 18.63 -1.17
N LYS A 27 -12.34 19.15 -0.09
CA LYS A 27 -11.62 19.59 1.11
C LYS A 27 -11.67 18.53 2.19
N GLU A 28 -12.19 17.34 1.90
CA GLU A 28 -12.08 16.20 2.80
C GLU A 28 -10.65 15.67 2.76
N GLY A 29 -10.09 15.45 3.94
CA GLY A 29 -8.73 14.99 4.14
C GLY A 29 -8.43 13.74 3.31
N LYS A 30 -7.15 13.55 3.00
CA LYS A 30 -6.67 12.41 2.21
C LYS A 30 -7.28 11.10 2.75
N PRO A 31 -7.94 10.28 1.92
CA PRO A 31 -8.57 9.05 2.37
C PRO A 31 -7.53 8.10 2.94
N PHE A 32 -7.95 7.28 3.91
CA PHE A 32 -7.14 6.19 4.43
C PHE A 32 -6.70 5.28 3.28
N ARG A 33 -5.43 4.90 3.29
CA ARG A 33 -4.85 3.96 2.34
C ARG A 33 -4.16 2.87 3.13
N PHE A 34 -4.62 1.65 2.93
CA PHE A 34 -3.93 0.48 3.39
C PHE A 34 -2.66 0.28 2.55
N GLU A 35 -1.52 0.05 3.19
CA GLU A 35 -0.30 -0.32 2.48
C GLU A 35 -0.04 -1.81 2.70
N VAL A 36 0.09 -2.56 1.61
CA VAL A 36 0.25 -4.02 1.69
C VAL A 36 1.56 -4.42 2.39
N ALA A 37 2.52 -3.50 2.44
CA ALA A 37 3.72 -3.61 3.25
C ALA A 37 3.42 -3.95 4.71
N TRP A 38 2.32 -3.50 5.29
CA TRP A 38 2.01 -3.78 6.69
C TRP A 38 1.80 -5.28 6.96
N CYS A 39 1.29 -6.02 5.97
CA CYS A 39 1.12 -7.47 6.07
C CYS A 39 2.43 -8.25 6.14
N THR A 40 3.58 -7.65 5.82
CA THR A 40 4.86 -8.38 5.91
C THR A 40 5.35 -8.51 7.34
N HIS A 41 4.86 -7.66 8.24
CA HIS A 41 5.22 -7.69 9.65
C HIS A 41 4.28 -8.65 10.40
N GLY A 42 4.84 -9.63 11.10
CA GLY A 42 4.08 -10.73 11.73
C GLY A 42 2.96 -10.26 12.66
N ASP A 43 3.19 -9.17 13.39
CA ASP A 43 2.21 -8.64 14.35
C ASP A 43 1.01 -7.92 13.73
N HIS A 44 1.09 -7.52 12.45
CA HIS A 44 0.01 -6.74 11.83
C HIS A 44 -1.30 -7.52 11.79
N HIS A 45 -1.25 -8.82 11.48
CA HIS A 45 -2.46 -9.65 11.47
C HIS A 45 -3.14 -9.71 12.85
N HIS A 46 -2.35 -9.84 13.92
CA HIS A 46 -2.87 -9.86 15.29
C HIS A 46 -3.51 -8.52 15.69
N LEU A 47 -2.90 -7.41 15.25
CA LEU A 47 -3.43 -6.07 15.47
C LEU A 47 -4.80 -5.89 14.79
N VAL A 48 -4.92 -6.27 13.52
CA VAL A 48 -6.20 -6.21 12.78
C VAL A 48 -7.24 -7.10 13.44
N ASN A 49 -6.88 -8.35 13.77
CA ASN A 49 -7.80 -9.30 14.39
C ASN A 49 -8.34 -8.82 15.75
N ARG A 50 -7.48 -8.19 16.56
CA ARG A 50 -7.87 -7.61 17.85
C ARG A 50 -8.79 -6.39 17.67
N ALA A 51 -8.47 -5.52 16.72
CA ALA A 51 -9.28 -4.34 16.43
C ALA A 51 -10.65 -4.72 15.83
N TRP A 52 -10.70 -5.78 15.02
CA TRP A 52 -11.94 -6.26 14.40
C TRP A 52 -12.89 -6.94 15.39
N ASN A 53 -12.35 -7.74 16.33
CA ASN A 53 -13.14 -8.42 17.37
C ASN A 53 -13.47 -7.52 18.58
N TYR A 54 -13.34 -6.21 18.42
CA TYR A 54 -13.83 -5.27 19.42
C TYR A 54 -15.35 -5.41 19.55
N LYS A 55 -15.88 -5.36 20.79
CA LYS A 55 -17.33 -5.53 21.08
C LYS A 55 -18.21 -4.35 20.60
N GLY A 56 -17.71 -3.53 19.68
CA GLY A 56 -18.43 -2.40 19.09
C GLY A 56 -19.18 -2.80 17.82
N ASN A 57 -19.72 -1.80 17.14
CA ASN A 57 -20.30 -2.00 15.80
C ASN A 57 -19.22 -2.02 14.71
N VAL A 58 -19.62 -2.34 13.49
CA VAL A 58 -18.72 -2.43 12.33
C VAL A 58 -17.99 -1.11 12.06
N ILE A 59 -18.66 0.03 12.19
CA ILE A 59 -18.05 1.35 11.96
C ILE A 59 -16.94 1.62 12.97
N GLN A 60 -17.19 1.36 14.26
CA GLN A 60 -16.20 1.50 15.32
C GLN A 60 -15.01 0.56 15.12
N SER A 61 -15.27 -0.67 14.66
CA SER A 61 -14.23 -1.66 14.38
C SER A 61 -13.35 -1.24 13.20
N LEU A 62 -13.94 -0.70 12.13
CA LEU A 62 -13.21 -0.12 10.99
C LEU A 62 -12.37 1.10 11.40
N GLU A 63 -12.94 1.99 12.21
CA GLU A 63 -12.24 3.16 12.75
C GLU A 63 -11.05 2.73 13.63
N LEU A 64 -11.23 1.68 14.44
CA LEU A 64 -10.17 1.13 15.27
C LEU A 64 -9.07 0.48 14.42
N VAL A 65 -9.42 -0.36 13.44
CA VAL A 65 -8.45 -0.97 12.49
C VAL A 65 -7.67 0.13 11.78
N LYS A 66 -8.34 1.18 11.30
CA LYS A 66 -7.70 2.33 10.66
C LYS A 66 -6.65 2.98 11.58
N ASN A 67 -7.06 3.35 12.79
CA ASN A 67 -6.21 4.10 13.71
C ASN A 67 -5.04 3.27 14.23
N THR A 68 -5.27 2.00 14.58
CA THR A 68 -4.20 1.10 15.04
C THR A 68 -3.21 0.80 13.91
N SER A 69 -3.68 0.62 12.67
CA SER A 69 -2.80 0.41 11.52
C SER A 69 -1.95 1.64 11.20
N LEU A 70 -2.47 2.86 11.39
CA LEU A 70 -1.71 4.09 11.19
C LEU A 70 -0.59 4.26 12.23
N VAL A 71 -0.87 3.94 13.51
CA VAL A 71 0.14 3.95 14.57
C VAL A 71 1.22 2.90 14.28
N PHE A 72 0.80 1.68 13.95
CA PHE A 72 1.69 0.59 13.59
C PHE A 72 2.59 0.93 12.40
N ASN A 73 2.05 1.55 11.35
CA ASN A 73 2.83 2.01 10.21
C ASN A 73 3.92 2.98 10.65
N LYS A 74 3.58 3.97 11.49
CA LYS A 74 4.53 4.95 11.99
C LYS A 74 5.66 4.30 12.80
N GLU A 75 5.34 3.33 13.64
CA GLU A 75 6.29 2.65 14.54
C GLU A 75 7.15 1.61 13.83
N SER A 76 6.59 0.87 12.88
CA SER A 76 7.26 -0.26 12.22
C SER A 76 7.95 0.12 10.91
N PHE A 77 7.36 1.03 10.14
CA PHE A 77 7.82 1.36 8.77
C PHE A 77 8.16 2.83 8.57
N GLY A 78 7.59 3.73 9.38
CA GLY A 78 7.70 5.17 9.18
C GLY A 78 7.09 5.59 7.84
N SER A 79 7.87 6.32 7.02
CA SER A 79 7.43 6.72 5.68
C SER A 79 8.14 5.89 4.61
N ILE A 80 7.52 4.80 4.19
CA ILE A 80 8.04 3.88 3.16
C ILE A 80 8.48 4.64 1.91
N ARG A 81 7.65 5.60 1.45
CA ARG A 81 8.00 6.45 0.30
C ARG A 81 9.24 7.30 0.55
N ARG A 82 9.39 7.92 1.72
CA ARG A 82 10.57 8.75 2.02
C ARG A 82 11.82 7.88 2.14
N ASN A 83 11.72 6.70 2.76
CA ASN A 83 12.85 5.77 2.87
C ASN A 83 13.29 5.30 1.49
N LYS A 84 12.36 4.92 0.61
CA LYS A 84 12.68 4.61 -0.79
C LYS A 84 13.40 5.77 -1.49
N GLN A 85 12.85 6.98 -1.39
CA GLN A 85 13.47 8.17 -2.00
C GLN A 85 14.87 8.48 -1.43
N HIS A 86 15.07 8.22 -0.14
CA HIS A 86 16.36 8.38 0.52
C HIS A 86 17.40 7.39 -0.04
N ILE A 87 17.05 6.10 -0.11
CA ILE A 87 17.93 5.06 -0.65
C ILE A 87 18.24 5.34 -2.13
N GLU A 88 17.25 5.74 -2.95
CA GLU A 88 17.47 6.14 -4.35
C GLU A 88 18.45 7.32 -4.47
N ALA A 89 18.33 8.31 -3.59
CA ALA A 89 19.25 9.45 -3.59
C ALA A 89 20.68 9.04 -3.19
N GLN A 90 20.82 8.13 -2.23
CA GLN A 90 22.12 7.59 -1.82
C GLN A 90 22.76 6.75 -2.92
N LEU A 91 22.00 5.86 -3.57
CA LEU A 91 22.44 5.06 -4.71
C LEU A 91 22.98 5.96 -5.84
N LYS A 92 22.20 6.98 -6.21
CA LYS A 92 22.63 7.96 -7.22
C LYS A 92 23.90 8.72 -6.81
N GLY A 93 24.06 9.00 -5.52
CA GLY A 93 25.25 9.67 -4.99
C GLY A 93 26.49 8.79 -5.08
N ILE A 94 26.40 7.52 -4.67
CA ILE A 94 27.53 6.60 -4.68
C ILE A 94 27.90 6.14 -6.09
N GLU A 95 26.94 6.01 -7.01
CA GLU A 95 27.19 5.75 -8.43
C GLU A 95 28.10 6.81 -9.04
N LYS A 96 27.79 8.09 -8.79
CA LYS A 96 28.65 9.20 -9.22
C LYS A 96 30.04 9.13 -8.63
N VAL A 97 30.19 8.73 -7.37
CA VAL A 97 31.53 8.57 -6.77
C VAL A 97 32.29 7.44 -7.45
N LEU A 98 31.62 6.30 -7.70
CA LEU A 98 32.21 5.13 -8.35
C LEU A 98 32.61 5.38 -9.81
N GLU A 99 31.95 6.30 -10.52
CA GLU A 99 32.36 6.73 -11.87
C GLU A 99 33.78 7.33 -11.89
N PHE A 100 34.22 7.95 -10.80
CA PHE A 100 35.54 8.61 -10.72
C PHE A 100 36.53 7.87 -9.83
N VAL A 101 36.06 7.16 -8.80
CA VAL A 101 36.91 6.50 -7.80
C VAL A 101 36.39 5.10 -7.50
N TYR A 102 37.13 4.10 -7.97
CA TYR A 102 36.87 2.72 -7.58
C TYR A 102 37.48 2.42 -6.21
N SER A 103 36.63 2.03 -5.25
CA SER A 103 37.04 1.64 -3.91
C SER A 103 36.19 0.48 -3.42
N SER A 104 36.81 -0.48 -2.75
CA SER A 104 36.13 -1.62 -2.15
C SER A 104 35.09 -1.18 -1.11
N HIS A 105 35.35 -0.10 -0.38
CA HIS A 105 34.42 0.47 0.59
C HIS A 105 33.16 1.02 -0.09
N HIS A 106 33.32 1.83 -1.15
CA HIS A 106 32.19 2.39 -1.91
C HIS A 106 31.39 1.30 -2.62
N THR A 107 32.07 0.27 -3.15
CA THR A 107 31.41 -0.87 -3.81
C THR A 107 30.58 -1.68 -2.81
N ARG A 108 31.12 -1.95 -1.61
CA ARG A 108 30.36 -2.64 -0.55
C ARG A 108 29.14 -1.82 -0.13
N PHE A 109 29.31 -0.53 0.10
CA PHE A 109 28.21 0.35 0.49
C PHE A 109 27.12 0.43 -0.59
N TYR A 110 27.50 0.45 -1.88
CA TYR A 110 26.56 0.36 -2.99
C TYR A 110 25.75 -0.96 -2.97
N GLN A 111 26.40 -2.10 -2.70
CA GLN A 111 25.73 -3.39 -2.57
C GLN A 111 24.76 -3.45 -1.38
N GLU A 112 25.14 -2.86 -0.24
CA GLU A 112 24.27 -2.75 0.93
C GLU A 112 23.00 -1.93 0.61
N LEU A 113 23.17 -0.77 -0.05
CA LEU A 113 22.05 0.06 -0.48
C LEU A 113 21.15 -0.64 -1.51
N LEU A 114 21.72 -1.41 -2.45
CA LEU A 114 20.94 -2.19 -3.39
C LEU A 114 20.10 -3.25 -2.69
N HIS A 115 20.67 -3.96 -1.72
CA HIS A 115 19.93 -4.94 -0.93
C HIS A 115 18.79 -4.29 -0.14
N GLU A 116 19.03 -3.13 0.47
CA GLU A 116 17.99 -2.37 1.17
C GLU A 116 16.89 -1.86 0.22
N TYR A 117 17.28 -1.38 -0.96
CA TYR A 117 16.36 -0.95 -2.00
C TYR A 117 15.48 -2.12 -2.50
N ASP A 118 16.07 -3.27 -2.78
CA ASP A 118 15.37 -4.47 -3.22
C ASP A 118 14.43 -4.98 -2.13
N TYR A 119 14.85 -4.96 -0.86
CA TYR A 119 13.96 -5.26 0.26
C TYR A 119 12.80 -4.25 0.34
N SER A 120 13.01 -2.98 0.03
CA SER A 120 11.94 -1.98 0.04
C SER A 120 11.01 -2.03 -1.19
N ILE A 121 11.44 -2.58 -2.33
CA ILE A 121 10.64 -2.60 -3.56
C ILE A 121 10.18 -4.00 -3.86
N LEU A 122 11.11 -4.93 -4.07
CA LEU A 122 10.79 -6.26 -4.54
C LEU A 122 9.96 -7.01 -3.51
N PHE A 123 10.30 -6.94 -2.22
CA PHE A 123 9.53 -7.62 -1.19
C PHE A 123 8.13 -7.04 -1.04
N PHE A 124 7.99 -5.70 -0.97
CA PHE A 124 6.66 -5.09 -0.85
C PHE A 124 5.82 -5.23 -2.12
N HIS A 125 6.40 -5.14 -3.32
CA HIS A 125 5.68 -5.39 -4.57
C HIS A 125 5.31 -6.87 -4.75
N THR A 126 6.22 -7.80 -4.46
CA THR A 126 5.96 -9.24 -4.57
C THR A 126 4.90 -9.66 -3.56
N GLN A 127 5.00 -9.19 -2.32
CA GLN A 127 3.97 -9.46 -1.32
C GLN A 127 2.64 -8.80 -1.67
N ALA A 128 2.66 -7.58 -2.25
CA ALA A 128 1.45 -6.93 -2.74
C ALA A 128 0.79 -7.72 -3.87
N ILE A 129 1.56 -8.25 -4.81
CA ILE A 129 1.05 -9.08 -5.92
C ILE A 129 0.51 -10.42 -5.38
N ILE A 130 1.24 -11.08 -4.48
CA ILE A 130 0.80 -12.33 -3.84
C ILE A 130 -0.49 -12.12 -3.06
N ASN A 131 -0.56 -11.06 -2.25
CA ASN A 131 -1.75 -10.75 -1.47
C ASN A 131 -2.92 -10.33 -2.36
N TRP A 132 -2.69 -9.57 -3.43
CA TRP A 132 -3.73 -9.26 -4.41
C TRP A 132 -4.29 -10.52 -5.08
N LYS A 133 -3.44 -11.48 -5.44
CA LYS A 133 -3.87 -12.79 -5.98
C LYS A 133 -4.67 -13.61 -4.96
N LYS A 134 -4.36 -13.47 -3.65
CA LYS A 134 -5.04 -14.18 -2.56
C LYS A 134 -6.31 -13.48 -2.08
N ASN A 135 -6.38 -12.15 -2.19
CA ASN A 135 -7.52 -11.32 -1.78
C ASN A 135 -8.54 -11.18 -2.92
N LYS A 136 -8.91 -12.29 -3.55
CA LYS A 136 -10.12 -12.34 -4.37
C LYS A 136 -11.30 -12.54 -3.41
N ILE A 137 -12.28 -11.63 -3.48
CA ILE A 137 -13.58 -11.87 -2.86
C ILE A 137 -14.24 -12.94 -3.73
N GLN A 138 -14.28 -14.18 -3.24
CA GLN A 138 -14.84 -15.33 -3.97
C GLN A 138 -16.36 -15.42 -3.81
N GLY A 139 -16.90 -14.78 -2.78
CA GLY A 139 -18.33 -14.71 -2.53
C GLY A 139 -18.65 -13.86 -1.31
N LEU A 140 -19.89 -13.39 -1.22
CA LEU A 140 -20.42 -12.71 -0.04
C LEU A 140 -21.27 -13.69 0.77
N PHE A 141 -21.05 -13.73 2.08
CA PHE A 141 -21.92 -14.51 2.96
C PHE A 141 -23.13 -13.66 3.35
N LEU A 142 -24.31 -14.08 2.87
CA LEU A 142 -25.55 -13.34 3.07
C LEU A 142 -26.17 -13.66 4.45
N PRO A 143 -26.97 -12.74 5.02
CA PRO A 143 -27.72 -12.99 6.26
C PRO A 143 -28.69 -14.18 6.18
N SER A 144 -29.05 -14.61 4.96
CA SER A 144 -29.83 -15.83 4.71
C SER A 144 -29.09 -17.13 5.01
N GLY A 145 -27.79 -17.08 5.34
CA GLY A 145 -26.95 -18.24 5.61
C GLY A 145 -26.37 -18.90 4.36
N THR A 146 -26.44 -18.23 3.21
CA THR A 146 -25.97 -18.74 1.91
C THR A 146 -24.82 -17.89 1.38
N TRP A 147 -23.88 -18.53 0.68
CA TRP A 147 -22.83 -17.84 -0.08
C TRP A 147 -23.40 -17.36 -1.42
N CYS A 148 -23.17 -16.10 -1.77
CA CYS A 148 -23.39 -15.56 -3.11
C CYS A 148 -22.05 -15.48 -3.85
N GLU A 149 -21.93 -16.22 -4.94
CA GLU A 149 -20.71 -16.32 -5.77
C GLU A 149 -20.90 -15.67 -7.15
N ASP A 150 -22.04 -15.00 -7.40
CA ASP A 150 -22.32 -14.40 -8.70
C ASP A 150 -21.45 -13.14 -8.91
N GLU A 151 -20.58 -13.19 -9.91
CA GLU A 151 -19.66 -12.12 -10.28
C GLU A 151 -20.36 -10.80 -10.65
N LYS A 152 -21.68 -10.84 -10.94
CA LYS A 152 -22.50 -9.64 -11.20
C LYS A 152 -23.09 -9.00 -9.95
N GLU A 153 -23.13 -9.73 -8.84
CA GLU A 153 -23.63 -9.27 -7.54
C GLU A 153 -22.51 -8.99 -6.52
N LEU A 154 -21.26 -9.35 -6.85
CA LEU A 154 -20.00 -9.05 -6.15
C LEU A 154 -19.39 -7.70 -6.55
#